data_AF-A0AAV8EQH4-F1
#
_entry.id   AF-A0AAV8EQH4-F1
#
_cell.length_a   1.000
_cell.length_b   1.000
_cell.length_c   1.000
_cell.angle_alpha   90.00
_cell.angle_beta   90.00
_cell.angle_gamma   90.00
#
_symmetry.space_group_name_H-M   'P 1'
#
loop_
_entity.id
_entity.type
_entity.pdbx_description
1 polymer ?
#
loop_
_entity_poly.entity_id
_entity_poly.type
_entity_poly.pdbx_seq_one_letter_code
_entity_poly.pdbx_strand_id
1 'polypeptide(L)'
;MNKISKEDRLPQWLRSLLKINFFFHPCEIHSDSFKKECNMYCLECTGPALCYSCLADHKDHHVVQIRKSSYYDVVRICDVSKFIDVSDVQPYIVNGAQIVFLEVRLKSQFKEEGVKYTCKTCRGKLPEPFQFCSLRCKRKTY
;
A
#
# COMPACT_ATOMS: atom_id res chain seq x y z
N MET A 1 -4.79 -16.20 -29.90
CA MET A 1 -5.60 -15.39 -28.96
C MET A 1 -4.89 -15.40 -27.61
N ASN A 2 -4.21 -14.32 -27.24
CA ASN A 2 -3.42 -14.31 -26.00
C ASN A 2 -4.35 -14.09 -24.81
N LYS A 3 -4.39 -15.06 -23.87
CA LYS A 3 -5.06 -14.89 -22.58
C LYS A 3 -4.21 -13.96 -21.71
N ILE A 4 -4.40 -12.65 -21.86
CA ILE A 4 -3.87 -11.63 -20.94
C ILE A 4 -4.28 -12.04 -19.52
N SER A 5 -3.31 -12.19 -18.61
CA SER A 5 -3.61 -12.64 -17.25
C SER A 5 -4.32 -11.53 -16.47
N LYS A 6 -5.03 -11.86 -15.38
CA LYS A 6 -5.86 -10.86 -14.68
C LYS A 6 -5.04 -9.83 -13.90
N GLU A 7 -4.11 -10.28 -13.05
CA GLU A 7 -2.67 -10.07 -13.29
C GLU A 7 -2.33 -8.74 -14.01
N ASP A 8 -2.40 -8.78 -15.34
CA ASP A 8 -1.89 -7.74 -16.22
C ASP A 8 -2.79 -6.52 -16.39
N ARG A 9 -3.97 -6.53 -15.74
CA ARG A 9 -4.83 -5.35 -15.60
C ARG A 9 -4.36 -4.42 -14.47
N LEU A 10 -3.52 -4.90 -13.55
CA LEU A 10 -3.01 -4.08 -12.45
C LEU A 10 -1.75 -3.31 -12.85
N PRO A 11 -1.64 -2.00 -12.52
CA PRO A 11 -0.44 -1.21 -12.77
C PRO A 11 0.82 -1.88 -12.23
N GLN A 12 1.90 -1.85 -13.02
CA GLN A 12 3.18 -2.43 -12.63
C GLN A 12 3.67 -1.90 -11.28
N TRP A 13 3.49 -0.60 -11.03
CA TRP A 13 3.86 0.04 -9.78
C TRP A 13 3.18 -0.57 -8.56
N LEU A 14 1.92 -1.01 -8.66
CA LEU A 14 1.20 -1.62 -7.54
C LEU A 14 1.73 -3.04 -7.28
N ARG A 15 2.10 -3.77 -8.33
CA ARG A 15 2.72 -5.09 -8.23
C ARG A 15 4.14 -5.02 -7.65
N SER A 16 4.91 -3.98 -7.94
CA SER A 16 6.23 -3.73 -7.33
C SER A 16 6.12 -3.19 -5.89
N LEU A 17 5.26 -2.21 -5.63
CA LEU A 17 5.00 -1.66 -4.29
C LEU A 17 4.65 -2.78 -3.30
N LEU A 18 3.72 -3.66 -3.69
CA LEU A 18 3.27 -4.79 -2.87
C LEU A 18 4.22 -6.01 -2.90
N LYS A 19 5.45 -5.85 -3.41
CA LYS A 19 6.59 -6.79 -3.26
C LYS A 19 7.70 -6.23 -2.36
N ILE A 20 7.77 -4.92 -2.12
CA ILE A 20 8.76 -4.33 -1.22
C ILE A 20 8.41 -4.72 0.22
N ASN A 21 9.28 -5.51 0.85
CA ASN A 21 9.11 -5.96 2.22
C ASN A 21 9.74 -5.00 3.25
N PHE A 22 10.60 -4.08 2.80
CA PHE A 22 11.40 -3.19 3.64
C PHE A 22 11.34 -1.75 3.11
N PHE A 23 10.42 -0.96 3.66
CA PHE A 23 10.55 0.50 3.71
C PHE A 23 11.23 0.91 5.02
N PHE A 24 11.59 2.19 5.17
CA PHE A 24 12.19 2.76 6.39
C PHE A 24 13.62 2.28 6.70
N HIS A 25 14.34 1.79 5.68
CA HIS A 25 15.79 1.58 5.75
C HIS A 25 16.53 2.91 5.51
N PRO A 26 17.80 3.07 5.96
CA PRO A 26 18.63 4.19 5.54
C PRO A 26 18.98 4.08 4.05
N CYS A 27 19.05 5.22 3.35
CA CYS A 27 19.55 5.30 1.99
C CYS A 27 21.06 5.09 1.96
N GLU A 28 21.52 4.19 1.09
CA GLU A 28 22.94 3.83 0.91
C GLU A 28 23.75 4.99 0.31
N ILE A 29 23.14 5.79 -0.58
CA ILE A 29 23.76 6.94 -1.26
C ILE A 29 23.73 8.20 -0.38
N HIS A 30 22.73 8.32 0.49
CA HIS A 30 22.45 9.51 1.29
C HIS A 30 22.49 9.23 2.80
N SER A 31 23.42 8.36 3.23
CA SER A 31 23.56 7.86 4.61
C SER A 31 23.70 8.93 5.69
N ASP A 32 24.11 10.14 5.29
CA ASP A 32 24.48 11.22 6.20
C ASP A 32 23.42 12.36 6.19
N SER A 33 22.39 12.23 5.36
CA SER A 33 21.28 13.18 5.26
C SER A 33 20.36 13.10 6.49
N PHE A 34 19.92 14.25 7.01
CA PHE A 34 18.86 14.34 8.03
C PHE A 34 17.53 13.69 7.60
N LYS A 35 17.32 13.47 6.30
CA LYS A 35 16.14 12.79 5.74
C LYS A 35 16.51 11.54 4.93
N LYS A 36 17.48 10.77 5.43
CA LYS A 36 18.00 9.54 4.80
C LYS A 36 17.07 8.33 4.79
N GLU A 37 15.95 8.37 5.52
CA GLU A 37 15.02 7.25 5.60
C GLU A 37 14.28 7.05 4.26
N CYS A 38 14.35 5.83 3.71
CA CYS A 38 13.67 5.45 2.48
C CYS A 38 12.19 5.11 2.74
N ASN A 39 11.34 6.14 2.74
CA ASN A 39 9.88 6.02 2.95
C ASN A 39 9.03 6.53 1.75
N MET A 40 9.66 6.93 0.65
CA MET A 40 8.99 7.37 -0.58
C MET A 40 9.04 6.27 -1.66
N TYR A 41 8.08 6.25 -2.59
CA TYR A 41 8.04 5.27 -3.68
C TYR A 41 7.55 5.92 -4.99
N CYS A 42 8.29 5.73 -6.08
CA CYS A 42 8.00 6.29 -7.40
C CYS A 42 7.15 5.33 -8.24
N LEU A 43 6.05 5.84 -8.82
CA LEU A 43 5.10 5.05 -9.59
C LEU A 43 5.58 4.76 -11.03
N GLU A 44 6.41 5.62 -11.61
CA GLU A 44 6.96 5.45 -12.96
C GLU A 44 8.15 4.48 -12.95
N CYS A 45 9.12 4.70 -12.05
CA CYS A 45 10.33 3.88 -12.00
C CYS A 45 10.10 2.49 -11.38
N THR A 46 9.13 2.36 -10.46
CA THR A 46 8.75 1.11 -9.77
C THR A 46 9.87 0.38 -9.00
N GLY A 47 10.97 1.08 -8.72
CA GLY A 47 12.20 0.56 -8.12
C GLY A 47 12.18 0.48 -6.58
N PRO A 48 13.35 0.54 -5.90
CA PRO A 48 13.44 0.48 -4.45
C PRO A 48 12.83 1.72 -3.77
N ALA A 49 12.72 1.67 -2.44
CA ALA A 49 12.27 2.80 -1.65
C ALA A 49 13.28 3.96 -1.69
N LEU A 50 12.77 5.18 -1.79
CA LEU A 50 13.52 6.42 -1.98
C LEU A 50 13.52 7.25 -0.70
N CYS A 51 14.63 7.93 -0.40
CA CYS A 51 14.68 8.95 0.64
C CYS A 51 14.37 10.34 0.06
N TYR A 52 14.30 11.38 0.91
CA TYR A 52 13.98 12.74 0.45
C TYR A 52 15.00 13.29 -0.55
N SER A 53 16.29 12.99 -0.40
CA SER A 53 17.34 13.46 -1.31
C SER A 53 17.22 12.84 -2.71
N CYS A 54 16.85 11.56 -2.80
CA CYS A 54 16.61 10.86 -4.08
C CYS A 54 15.47 11.48 -4.90
N LEU A 55 14.60 12.31 -4.31
CA LEU A 55 13.51 12.97 -5.06
C LEU A 55 14.03 14.02 -6.05
N ALA A 56 15.29 14.45 -5.95
CA ALA A 56 15.93 15.36 -6.90
C ALA A 56 15.95 14.81 -8.33
N ASP A 57 15.98 13.49 -8.49
CA ASP A 57 16.00 12.78 -9.78
C ASP A 57 14.59 12.29 -10.20
N HIS A 58 13.57 12.62 -9.42
CA HIS A 58 12.18 12.20 -9.59
C HIS A 58 11.19 13.39 -9.59
N LYS A 59 11.65 14.59 -9.98
CA LYS A 59 10.85 15.83 -9.94
C LYS A 59 9.55 15.74 -10.74
N ASP A 60 9.60 15.11 -11.90
CA ASP A 60 8.50 14.97 -12.86
C ASP A 60 7.78 13.60 -12.77
N HIS A 61 8.04 12.86 -11.69
CA HIS A 61 7.45 11.54 -11.41
C HIS A 61 6.40 11.61 -10.28
N HIS A 62 5.40 10.75 -10.33
CA HIS A 62 4.45 10.59 -9.23
C HIS A 62 5.09 9.77 -8.12
N VAL A 63 5.26 10.40 -6.96
CA VAL A 63 5.85 9.76 -5.77
C VAL A 63 4.83 9.72 -4.64
N VAL A 64 4.60 8.53 -4.09
CA VAL A 64 3.73 8.30 -2.93
C VAL A 64 4.57 8.11 -1.67
N GLN A 65 4.12 8.68 -0.55
CA GLN A 65 4.78 8.50 0.75
C GLN A 65 4.16 7.32 1.49
N ILE A 66 4.99 6.32 1.78
CA ILE A 66 4.65 5.20 2.65
C ILE A 66 4.79 5.67 4.10
N ARG A 67 3.91 5.20 4.98
CA ARG A 67 3.86 5.58 6.40
C ARG A 67 3.73 4.33 7.26
N LYS A 68 4.26 4.35 8.48
CA LYS A 68 3.95 3.31 9.48
C LYS A 68 2.66 3.65 10.22
N SER A 69 1.78 2.66 10.35
CA SER A 69 0.69 2.68 11.33
C SER A 69 0.84 1.47 12.25
N SER A 70 1.21 1.74 13.51
CA SER A 70 1.69 0.77 14.50
C SER A 70 2.91 -0.02 14.02
N TYR A 71 2.71 -1.07 13.22
CA TYR A 71 3.76 -1.98 12.71
C TYR A 71 3.65 -2.26 11.21
N TYR A 72 2.62 -1.72 10.54
CA TYR A 72 2.32 -2.02 9.15
C TYR A 72 2.53 -0.80 8.26
N ASP A 73 2.90 -1.06 7.01
CA ASP A 73 3.00 -0.04 5.97
C ASP A 73 1.62 0.34 5.43
N VAL A 74 1.38 1.66 5.35
CA VAL A 74 0.12 2.27 4.95
C VAL A 74 0.36 3.43 3.99
N VAL A 75 -0.66 3.73 3.18
CA VAL A 75 -0.72 4.90 2.31
C VAL A 75 -2.01 5.66 2.59
N ARG A 76 -1.99 7.00 2.45
CA ARG A 76 -3.23 7.79 2.52
C ARG A 76 -4.06 7.57 1.26
N ILE A 77 -5.37 7.52 1.40
CA ILE A 77 -6.27 7.32 0.25
C ILE A 77 -6.07 8.44 -0.79
N CYS A 78 -5.94 9.69 -0.35
CA CYS A 78 -5.69 10.83 -1.23
C CYS A 78 -4.34 10.80 -1.98
N ASP A 79 -3.36 10.01 -1.51
CA ASP A 79 -2.07 9.85 -2.19
C ASP A 79 -2.14 8.80 -3.32
N VAL A 80 -3.12 7.86 -3.28
CA VAL A 80 -3.22 6.74 -4.25
C VAL A 80 -4.50 6.69 -5.08
N SER A 81 -5.59 7.34 -4.65
CA SER A 81 -6.91 7.27 -5.32
C SER A 81 -6.94 7.86 -6.73
N LYS A 82 -5.93 8.67 -7.08
CA LYS A 82 -5.71 9.20 -8.43
C LYS A 82 -5.23 8.15 -9.43
N PHE A 83 -4.69 7.03 -8.94
CA PHE A 83 -3.98 6.02 -9.74
C PHE A 83 -4.62 4.63 -9.67
N ILE A 84 -5.34 4.31 -8.59
CA ILE A 84 -6.11 3.09 -8.40
C ILE A 84 -7.42 3.35 -7.65
N ASP A 85 -8.46 2.57 -7.97
CA ASP A 85 -9.64 2.47 -7.12
C ASP A 85 -9.35 1.66 -5.84
N VAL A 86 -9.73 2.25 -4.70
CA VAL A 86 -9.59 1.65 -3.36
C VAL A 86 -10.92 1.56 -2.59
N SER A 87 -12.07 1.80 -3.23
CA SER A 87 -13.41 1.82 -2.61
C SER A 87 -13.75 0.55 -1.80
N ASP A 88 -13.47 -0.63 -2.36
CA ASP A 88 -13.72 -1.92 -1.71
C ASP A 88 -12.75 -2.26 -0.56
N VAL A 89 -11.75 -1.41 -0.30
CA VAL A 89 -10.69 -1.65 0.68
C VAL A 89 -10.99 -0.87 1.95
N GLN A 90 -11.05 -1.56 3.09
CA GLN A 90 -11.38 -0.94 4.37
C GLN A 90 -10.48 0.28 4.68
N PRO A 91 -11.05 1.49 4.75
CA PRO A 91 -10.33 2.67 5.19
C PRO A 91 -10.19 2.65 6.71
N TYR A 92 -9.14 3.29 7.20
CA TYR A 92 -8.98 3.61 8.62
C TYR A 92 -8.68 5.10 8.76
N ILE A 93 -9.21 5.75 9.79
CA ILE A 93 -8.88 7.14 10.11
C ILE A 93 -7.76 7.13 11.16
N VAL A 94 -6.63 7.75 10.83
CA VAL A 94 -5.50 7.94 11.74
C VAL A 94 -5.07 9.39 11.67
N ASN A 95 -5.06 10.08 12.82
CA ASN A 95 -4.74 11.51 12.94
C ASN A 95 -5.53 12.39 11.93
N GLY A 96 -6.83 12.10 11.77
CA GLY A 96 -7.73 12.78 10.82
C GLY A 96 -7.58 12.37 9.35
N ALA A 97 -6.51 11.66 8.96
CA ALA A 97 -6.29 11.20 7.59
C ALA A 97 -6.88 9.80 7.35
N GLN A 98 -7.54 9.62 6.20
CA GLN A 98 -7.93 8.29 5.72
C GLN A 98 -6.74 7.55 5.11
N ILE A 99 -6.47 6.36 5.62
CA ILE A 99 -5.40 5.45 5.16
C ILE A 99 -5.95 4.07 4.76
N VAL A 100 -5.21 3.37 3.90
CA VAL A 100 -5.36 1.93 3.66
C VAL A 100 -4.05 1.21 3.92
N PHE A 101 -4.15 -0.03 4.43
CA PHE A 101 -2.99 -0.88 4.67
C PHE A 101 -2.52 -1.52 3.35
N LEU A 102 -1.20 -1.55 3.14
CA LEU A 102 -0.61 -2.36 2.07
C LEU A 102 -0.81 -3.84 2.38
N GLU A 103 -0.52 -4.22 3.63
CA GLU A 103 -0.42 -5.60 4.10
C GLU A 103 -1.62 -6.12 4.89
N VAL A 104 -1.73 -7.45 4.97
CA VAL A 104 -2.78 -8.12 5.75
C VAL A 104 -2.48 -8.01 7.25
N ARG A 105 -3.37 -7.34 7.99
CA ARG A 105 -3.28 -7.24 9.45
C ARG A 105 -3.73 -8.55 10.09
N LEU A 106 -2.79 -9.41 10.52
CA LEU A 106 -3.11 -10.65 11.25
C LEU A 106 -3.98 -10.40 12.50
N LYS A 107 -3.83 -9.25 13.16
CA LYS A 107 -4.67 -8.84 14.30
C LYS A 107 -6.11 -8.42 13.95
N SER A 108 -6.53 -8.38 12.67
CA SER A 108 -7.93 -8.12 12.31
C SER A 108 -8.84 -9.36 12.44
N GLN A 109 -8.32 -10.48 12.96
CA GLN A 109 -9.09 -11.64 13.41
C GLN A 109 -9.79 -11.36 14.77
N PHE A 110 -10.52 -10.25 14.89
CA PHE A 110 -11.20 -9.87 16.13
C PHE A 110 -12.22 -10.93 16.57
N LYS A 111 -12.37 -11.13 17.89
CA LYS A 111 -13.25 -12.17 18.46
C LYS A 111 -14.72 -11.76 18.59
N GLU A 112 -15.17 -10.73 17.90
CA GLU A 112 -16.58 -10.30 17.91
C GLU A 112 -17.48 -11.31 17.21
N GLU A 113 -18.37 -11.96 17.97
CA GLU A 113 -19.41 -12.82 17.42
C GLU A 113 -20.45 -11.99 16.65
N GLY A 114 -21.05 -12.56 15.61
CA GLY A 114 -22.05 -11.87 14.77
C GLY A 114 -21.51 -11.14 13.52
N VAL A 115 -20.20 -10.96 13.35
CA VAL A 115 -19.64 -10.39 12.11
C VAL A 115 -19.81 -11.36 10.93
N LYS A 116 -20.84 -11.11 10.10
CA LYS A 116 -21.18 -11.95 8.92
C LYS A 116 -20.19 -11.84 7.76
N TYR A 117 -19.43 -10.74 7.67
CA TYR A 117 -18.65 -10.39 6.48
C TYR A 117 -17.16 -10.60 6.67
N THR A 118 -16.53 -11.09 5.61
CA THR A 118 -15.11 -11.45 5.60
C THR A 118 -14.44 -10.94 4.35
N CYS A 119 -13.16 -10.57 4.48
CA CYS A 119 -12.30 -10.23 3.36
C CYS A 119 -12.26 -11.40 2.36
N LYS A 120 -12.65 -11.15 1.10
CA LYS A 120 -12.79 -12.18 0.06
C LYS A 120 -11.52 -13.03 -0.13
N THR A 121 -10.36 -12.44 0.14
CA THR A 121 -9.04 -13.05 -0.03
C THR A 121 -8.55 -13.81 1.20
N CYS A 122 -8.48 -13.17 2.37
CA CYS A 122 -7.85 -13.77 3.57
C CYS A 122 -8.84 -14.32 4.61
N ARG A 123 -10.15 -14.19 4.37
CA ARG A 123 -11.26 -14.60 5.27
C ARG A 123 -11.25 -13.96 6.67
N GLY A 124 -10.32 -13.06 6.97
CA GLY A 124 -10.37 -12.21 8.15
C GLY A 124 -11.64 -11.33 8.15
N LYS A 125 -12.16 -11.03 9.35
CA LYS A 125 -13.38 -10.24 9.54
C LYS A 125 -13.24 -8.82 8.97
N LEU A 126 -14.35 -8.30 8.47
CA LEU A 126 -14.42 -7.05 7.73
C LEU A 126 -15.81 -6.39 7.93
N PRO A 127 -15.91 -5.08 8.18
CA PRO A 127 -17.20 -4.38 8.18
C PRO A 127 -17.72 -4.15 6.76
N GLU A 128 -19.05 -4.05 6.61
CA GLU A 128 -19.67 -3.57 5.37
C GLU A 128 -19.32 -2.10 5.09
N PRO A 129 -19.36 -1.64 3.82
CA PRO A 129 -19.61 -2.41 2.59
C PRO A 129 -18.33 -3.02 1.98
N PHE A 130 -17.22 -3.03 2.72
CA PHE A 130 -15.89 -3.35 2.19
C PHE A 130 -15.73 -4.84 1.86
N GLN A 131 -14.85 -5.15 0.91
CA GLN A 131 -14.59 -6.50 0.42
C GLN A 131 -13.16 -6.99 0.71
N PHE A 132 -12.24 -6.06 1.00
CA PHE A 132 -10.83 -6.33 1.30
C PHE A 132 -10.33 -5.54 2.52
N CYS A 133 -9.45 -6.15 3.33
CA CYS A 133 -8.81 -5.48 4.47
C CYS A 133 -7.50 -4.75 4.13
N SER A 134 -6.97 -4.91 2.92
CA SER A 134 -5.71 -4.31 2.47
C SER A 134 -5.55 -4.33 0.94
N LEU A 135 -4.62 -3.53 0.41
CA LEU A 135 -4.30 -3.54 -1.03
C LEU A 135 -3.75 -4.89 -1.50
N ARG A 136 -2.88 -5.56 -0.73
CA ARG A 136 -2.41 -6.93 -1.06
C ARG A 136 -3.55 -7.96 -1.03
N CYS A 137 -4.63 -7.72 -0.29
CA CYS A 137 -5.85 -8.52 -0.41
C CYS A 137 -6.65 -8.23 -1.68
N LYS A 138 -6.90 -6.96 -2.05
CA LYS A 138 -7.59 -6.60 -3.31
C LYS A 138 -6.82 -7.09 -4.55
N ARG A 139 -5.48 -7.05 -4.53
CA ARG A 139 -4.61 -7.59 -5.59
C ARG A 139 -4.91 -9.07 -5.90
N LYS A 140 -5.00 -9.92 -4.88
CA LYS A 140 -5.09 -11.39 -5.01
C LYS A 140 -6.41 -11.93 -5.58
N THR A 141 -7.40 -11.08 -5.88
CA THR A 141 -8.68 -11.47 -6.50
C THR A 141 -8.78 -11.17 -8.00
N TYR A 142 -7.72 -10.60 -8.60
CA TYR A 142 -7.61 -10.46 -10.05
C TYR A 142 -6.85 -11.66 -10.63
#